data_AF-A0A150SJK9-F1
#
_entry.id   AF-A0A150SJK9-F1
#
_cell.length_a   1.000
_cell.length_b   1.000
_cell.length_c   1.000
_cell.angle_alpha   90.00
_cell.angle_beta   90.00
_cell.angle_gamma   90.00
#
_symmetry.space_group_name_H-M   'P 1'
#
loop_
_entity.id
_entity.type
_entity.pdbx_description
1 polymer ?
#
loop_
_entity_poly.entity_id
_entity_poly.type
_entity_poly.pdbx_seq_one_letter_code
_entity_poly.pdbx_strand_id
1 'polypeptide(L)'
;MAFLGLAARRLGASSRRWRLGSGGLTRVVHVSRYRIHAVSKMCGVSSATLRAWERRYGVPSPARTASAYRLYSDDDVAVVKKMRDYVNGGMAAAEAARMVLETEAPRAPAPSNGGDAFAGASERIVDAAIRFDPDGLEAEVNRALSLGPAVTIFERALGPALERIGDLWHEGKITVAQEHLASQVLGATLLHLLRLAQPGESGRRVLLAAFADEDHVLGLFGIGLRFCAWGFRS
;
A
#
# COMPACT_ATOMS: atom_id res chain seq x y z
N MET A 1 -3.30 -5.63 22.29
CA MET A 1 -4.45 -6.26 21.61
C MET A 1 -4.01 -6.81 20.25
N ALA A 2 -2.89 -7.50 20.18
CA ALA A 2 -2.49 -8.31 19.04
C ALA A 2 -2.05 -9.65 19.63
N PHE A 3 -2.50 -10.76 19.01
CA PHE A 3 -2.10 -12.18 19.09
C PHE A 3 -1.48 -12.76 20.39
N LEU A 4 -1.52 -12.06 21.52
CA LEU A 4 -0.93 -12.43 22.80
C LEU A 4 -2.01 -12.99 23.73
N GLY A 5 -2.59 -14.10 23.28
CA GLY A 5 -3.26 -15.07 24.14
C GLY A 5 -2.38 -16.31 24.27
N LEU A 6 -1.44 -16.30 25.23
CA LEU A 6 -0.77 -17.48 25.79
C LEU A 6 0.06 -18.40 24.86
N ALA A 7 1.39 -18.24 24.83
CA ALA A 7 2.31 -19.35 24.50
C ALA A 7 3.68 -19.24 25.20
N ALA A 8 3.68 -18.97 26.50
CA ALA A 8 4.81 -19.29 27.37
C ALA A 8 4.55 -20.61 28.09
N ARG A 9 4.87 -21.75 27.44
CA ARG A 9 5.42 -22.98 28.04
C ARG A 9 5.38 -24.18 27.07
N ARG A 10 6.57 -24.80 26.94
CA ARG A 10 6.87 -26.22 26.68
C ARG A 10 6.97 -26.75 25.24
N LEU A 11 8.22 -27.16 24.96
CA LEU A 11 8.69 -28.41 24.33
C LEU A 11 8.76 -28.48 22.79
N GLY A 12 10.00 -28.50 22.30
CA GLY A 12 10.53 -29.73 21.71
C GLY A 12 10.43 -29.93 20.18
N ALA A 13 11.60 -29.83 19.56
CA ALA A 13 12.11 -30.71 18.50
C ALA A 13 11.85 -30.40 17.01
N SER A 14 13.00 -30.43 16.31
CA SER A 14 13.23 -31.01 14.97
C SER A 14 13.07 -30.14 13.72
N SER A 15 14.22 -29.59 13.33
CA SER A 15 14.78 -29.37 11.98
C SER A 15 13.98 -29.83 10.75
N ARG A 16 13.97 -28.97 9.71
CA ARG A 16 14.38 -29.36 8.36
C ARG A 16 14.83 -28.15 7.53
N ARG A 17 15.87 -28.39 6.73
CA ARG A 17 16.76 -27.46 6.03
C ARG A 17 16.32 -27.31 4.58
N TRP A 18 16.20 -26.09 4.06
CA TRP A 18 16.09 -25.82 2.63
C TRP A 18 17.17 -24.82 2.19
N ARG A 19 17.88 -25.15 1.10
CA ARG A 19 18.95 -24.35 0.48
C ARG A 19 18.35 -23.20 -0.33
N LEU A 20 18.92 -22.01 -0.19
CA LEU A 20 18.65 -20.85 -1.03
C LEU A 20 19.58 -20.86 -2.26
N GLY A 21 19.02 -20.63 -3.44
CA GLY A 21 19.74 -20.28 -4.66
C GLY A 21 19.72 -18.76 -4.86
N SER A 22 20.91 -18.17 -4.99
CA SER A 22 21.14 -16.73 -5.10
C SER A 22 21.02 -16.25 -6.55
N GLY A 23 20.22 -15.21 -6.81
CA GLY A 23 20.18 -14.50 -8.09
C GLY A 23 19.97 -13.00 -7.84
N GLY A 24 21.00 -12.19 -8.10
CA GLY A 24 21.05 -10.77 -7.77
C GLY A 24 20.15 -9.88 -8.63
N LEU A 25 19.53 -8.87 -7.99
CA LEU A 25 18.74 -7.82 -8.64
C LEU A 25 19.63 -6.66 -9.11
N THR A 26 19.76 -6.50 -10.43
CA THR A 26 20.27 -5.29 -11.08
C THR A 26 19.26 -4.15 -10.93
N ARG A 27 19.64 -3.08 -10.22
CA ARG A 27 18.85 -1.85 -10.05
C ARG A 27 18.79 -1.07 -11.38
N VAL A 28 17.59 -0.87 -11.93
CA VAL A 28 17.38 0.04 -13.07
C VAL A 28 17.54 1.48 -12.58
N VAL A 29 18.48 2.21 -13.17
CA VAL A 29 18.75 3.61 -12.85
C VAL A 29 18.00 4.47 -13.87
N HIS A 30 17.05 5.30 -13.43
CA HIS A 30 16.36 6.24 -14.33
C HIS A 30 17.34 7.36 -14.72
N VAL A 31 17.75 7.38 -15.99
CA VAL A 31 18.77 8.30 -16.49
C VAL A 31 18.13 9.66 -16.82
N SER A 32 18.58 10.73 -16.17
CA SER A 32 18.22 12.11 -16.52
C SER A 32 18.84 12.49 -17.87
N ARG A 33 18.01 12.69 -18.91
CA ARG A 33 18.47 12.86 -20.31
C ARG A 33 17.98 14.13 -21.00
N TYR A 34 16.94 14.78 -20.47
CA TYR A 34 16.27 15.87 -21.19
C TYR A 34 16.67 17.24 -20.65
N ARG A 35 16.85 18.21 -21.55
CA ARG A 35 16.97 19.63 -21.19
C ARG A 35 15.58 20.26 -21.13
N ILE A 36 15.45 21.37 -20.40
CA ILE A 36 14.17 22.06 -20.19
C ILE A 36 13.40 22.39 -21.48
N HIS A 37 14.10 22.70 -22.58
CA HIS A 37 13.48 22.97 -23.88
C HIS A 37 12.86 21.72 -24.51
N ALA A 38 13.49 20.55 -24.33
CA ALA A 38 12.94 19.28 -24.80
C ALA A 38 11.68 18.92 -24.01
N VAL A 39 11.72 19.05 -22.67
CA VAL A 39 10.56 18.80 -21.80
C VAL A 39 9.41 19.76 -22.11
N SER A 40 9.71 21.04 -22.34
CA SER A 40 8.73 22.05 -22.75
C SER A 40 7.98 21.62 -24.02
N LYS A 41 8.70 21.16 -25.05
CA LYS A 41 8.10 20.66 -26.30
C LYS A 41 7.32 19.36 -26.10
N MET A 42 7.85 18.42 -25.31
CA MET A 42 7.23 17.12 -25.06
C MET A 42 5.94 17.22 -24.23
N CYS A 43 5.88 18.19 -23.33
CA CYS A 43 4.75 18.37 -22.43
C CYS A 43 3.80 19.49 -22.90
N GLY A 44 4.18 20.33 -23.86
CA GLY A 44 3.37 21.48 -24.25
C GLY A 44 3.20 22.52 -23.14
N VAL A 45 4.18 22.62 -22.24
CA VAL A 45 4.21 23.57 -21.11
C VAL A 45 5.41 24.48 -21.29
N SER A 46 5.23 25.80 -21.21
CA SER A 46 6.33 26.74 -21.44
C SER A 46 7.49 26.53 -20.45
N SER A 47 8.73 26.73 -20.90
CA SER A 47 9.92 26.65 -20.04
C SER A 47 9.84 27.63 -18.84
N ALA A 48 9.14 28.75 -18.99
CA ALA A 48 8.92 29.71 -17.90
C ALA A 48 7.95 29.15 -16.85
N THR A 49 6.88 28.48 -17.27
CA THR A 49 5.90 27.81 -16.41
C THR A 49 6.57 26.66 -15.63
N LEU A 50 7.40 25.85 -16.29
CA LEU A 50 8.15 24.77 -15.64
C LEU A 50 9.06 25.30 -14.51
N ARG A 51 9.78 26.40 -14.75
CA ARG A 51 10.62 27.04 -13.73
C ARG A 51 9.78 27.66 -12.61
N ALA A 52 8.59 28.16 -12.93
CA ALA A 52 7.69 28.72 -11.93
C ALA A 52 7.12 27.62 -11.02
N TRP A 53 6.75 26.47 -11.57
CA TRP A 53 6.29 25.32 -10.79
C TRP A 53 7.40 24.73 -9.92
N GLU A 54 8.60 24.56 -10.47
CA GLU A 54 9.77 24.10 -9.69
C GLU A 54 10.05 25.05 -8.53
N ARG A 55 10.08 26.37 -8.77
CA ARG A 55 10.40 27.36 -7.73
C ARG A 55 9.32 27.48 -6.66
N ARG A 56 8.04 27.46 -7.06
CA ARG A 56 6.92 27.73 -6.14
C ARG A 56 6.45 26.49 -5.40
N TYR A 57 6.53 25.32 -6.04
CA TYR A 57 5.91 24.09 -5.55
C TYR A 57 6.89 22.91 -5.48
N GLY A 58 8.13 23.08 -5.96
CA GLY A 58 9.12 21.99 -5.99
C GLY A 58 8.89 20.93 -7.08
N VAL A 59 8.03 21.22 -8.07
CA VAL A 59 7.60 20.23 -9.08
C VAL A 59 7.88 20.70 -10.51
N PRO A 60 8.56 19.89 -11.36
CA PRO A 60 9.35 18.70 -11.00
C PRO A 60 10.63 19.09 -10.24
N SER A 61 11.34 18.12 -9.65
CA SER A 61 12.63 18.31 -8.97
C SER A 61 13.77 17.63 -9.74
N PRO A 62 14.16 18.18 -10.91
CA PRO A 62 15.14 17.53 -11.79
C PRO A 62 16.54 17.51 -11.17
N ALA A 63 17.29 16.46 -11.46
CA ALA A 63 18.69 16.35 -11.05
C ALA A 63 19.53 17.50 -11.66
N ARG A 64 20.46 18.03 -10.87
CA ARG A 64 21.47 18.97 -11.35
C ARG A 64 22.72 18.20 -11.74
N THR A 65 23.25 18.49 -12.92
CA THR A 65 24.56 17.98 -13.34
C THR A 65 25.68 18.63 -12.54
N ALA A 66 26.87 18.01 -12.55
CA ALA A 66 28.09 18.59 -11.98
C ALA A 66 28.43 19.98 -12.57
N SER A 67 27.91 20.31 -13.75
CA SER A 67 28.04 21.61 -14.42
C SER A 67 26.83 22.55 -14.17
N ALA A 68 26.05 22.32 -13.10
CA ALA A 68 24.98 23.16 -12.58
C ALA A 68 23.72 23.36 -13.47
N TYR A 69 23.60 22.68 -14.61
CA TYR A 69 22.39 22.71 -15.43
C TYR A 69 21.43 21.54 -15.08
N ARG A 70 20.12 21.79 -15.23
CA ARG A 70 19.04 20.83 -14.95
C ARG A 70 18.95 19.77 -16.04
N LEU A 71 18.90 18.51 -15.64
CA LEU A 71 18.54 17.39 -16.50
C LEU A 71 17.31 16.70 -15.94
N TYR A 72 16.34 16.50 -16.82
CA TYR A 72 15.05 15.90 -16.52
C TYR A 72 15.07 14.42 -16.93
N SER A 73 14.50 13.55 -16.11
CA SER A 73 14.27 12.14 -16.42
C SER A 73 12.95 11.94 -17.16
N ASP A 74 12.67 10.70 -17.58
CA ASP A 74 11.36 10.30 -18.09
C ASP A 74 10.26 10.46 -17.02
N ASP A 75 10.60 10.27 -15.74
CA ASP A 75 9.69 10.45 -14.61
C ASP A 75 9.33 11.93 -14.42
N ASP A 76 10.32 12.81 -14.51
CA ASP A 76 10.08 14.26 -14.48
C ASP A 76 9.13 14.71 -15.60
N VAL A 77 9.24 14.10 -16.80
CA VAL A 77 8.34 14.37 -17.92
C VAL A 77 6.92 13.90 -17.60
N ALA A 78 6.76 12.72 -16.99
CA ALA A 78 5.45 12.20 -16.59
C ALA A 78 4.77 13.09 -15.54
N VAL A 79 5.54 13.51 -14.53
CA VAL A 79 5.13 14.46 -13.48
C VAL A 79 4.62 15.77 -14.09
N VAL A 80 5.37 16.33 -15.05
CA VAL A 80 4.99 17.57 -15.73
C VAL A 80 3.69 17.40 -16.55
N LYS A 81 3.50 16.26 -17.21
CA LYS A 81 2.27 15.98 -17.98
C LYS A 81 1.05 15.89 -17.06
N LYS A 82 1.15 15.17 -15.94
CA LYS A 82 0.07 15.11 -14.94
C LYS A 82 -0.29 16.49 -14.39
N MET A 83 0.74 17.27 -14.02
CA MET A 83 0.53 18.62 -13.49
C MET A 83 -0.17 19.54 -14.51
N ARG A 84 0.22 19.46 -15.78
CA ARG A 84 -0.45 20.16 -16.87
C ARG A 84 -1.91 19.74 -17.00
N ASP A 85 -2.20 18.44 -16.96
CA ASP A 85 -3.54 17.92 -17.19
C ASP A 85 -4.50 18.37 -16.08
N TYR A 86 -4.06 18.39 -14.82
CA TYR A 86 -4.85 18.95 -13.72
C TYR A 86 -5.13 20.44 -13.88
N VAL A 87 -4.10 21.22 -14.23
CA VAL A 87 -4.26 22.67 -14.43
C VAL A 87 -5.19 22.97 -15.62
N ASN A 88 -5.08 22.22 -16.71
CA ASN A 88 -5.97 22.35 -17.86
C ASN A 88 -7.41 21.91 -17.55
N GLY A 89 -7.59 21.00 -16.59
CA GLY A 89 -8.89 20.61 -16.04
C GLY A 89 -9.54 21.65 -15.11
N GLY A 90 -8.91 22.83 -14.94
CA GLY A 90 -9.42 23.92 -14.11
C GLY A 90 -8.95 23.91 -12.66
N MET A 91 -8.09 22.97 -12.27
CA MET A 91 -7.52 22.92 -10.92
C MET A 91 -6.49 24.03 -10.71
N ALA A 92 -6.46 24.61 -9.51
CA ALA A 92 -5.43 25.57 -9.14
C ALA A 92 -4.04 24.92 -9.13
N ALA A 93 -3.02 25.63 -9.62
CA ALA A 93 -1.67 25.07 -9.78
C ALA A 93 -1.03 24.56 -8.47
N ALA A 94 -1.38 25.16 -7.32
CA ALA A 94 -0.91 24.71 -6.00
C ALA A 94 -1.56 23.38 -5.58
N GLU A 95 -2.85 23.21 -5.86
CA GLU A 95 -3.60 21.98 -5.58
C GLU A 95 -3.17 20.85 -6.53
N ALA A 96 -2.98 21.17 -7.81
CA ALA A 96 -2.40 20.24 -8.79
C ALA A 96 -1.00 19.77 -8.38
N ALA A 97 -0.15 20.67 -7.86
CA ALA A 97 1.16 20.29 -7.35
C ALA A 97 1.06 19.33 -6.16
N ARG A 98 0.15 19.59 -5.22
CA ARG A 98 -0.11 18.69 -4.08
C ARG A 98 -0.55 17.30 -4.55
N MET A 99 -1.52 17.23 -5.45
CA MET A 99 -2.01 15.95 -6.00
C MET A 99 -0.91 15.14 -6.68
N VAL A 100 -0.02 15.81 -7.42
CA VAL A 100 1.12 15.16 -8.07
C VAL A 100 2.14 14.67 -7.04
N LEU A 101 2.49 15.47 -6.03
CA LEU A 101 3.42 15.07 -4.97
C LEU A 101 2.88 13.91 -4.12
N GLU A 102 1.58 13.88 -3.85
CA GLU A 102 0.91 12.81 -3.11
C GLU A 102 0.83 11.50 -3.94
N THR A 103 0.76 11.61 -5.27
CA THR A 103 0.84 10.46 -6.19
C THR A 103 2.26 9.92 -6.37
N GLU A 104 3.29 10.77 -6.20
CA GLU A 104 4.72 10.45 -6.37
C GLU A 104 5.43 10.16 -5.04
N ALA A 105 4.73 10.24 -3.89
CA ALA A 105 5.18 9.63 -2.65
C ALA A 105 5.50 8.15 -2.94
N PRO A 106 6.62 7.58 -2.43
CA PRO A 106 7.25 6.38 -2.96
C PRO A 106 6.25 5.23 -3.08
N ARG A 107 5.71 5.09 -4.29
CA ARG A 107 4.88 3.97 -4.68
C ARG A 107 5.86 2.83 -4.90
N ALA A 108 5.88 1.88 -3.97
CA ALA A 108 6.58 0.62 -4.19
C ALA A 108 6.24 0.09 -5.60
N PRO A 109 7.21 -0.49 -6.33
CA PRO A 109 7.05 -0.81 -7.73
C PRO A 109 5.79 -1.65 -7.94
N ALA A 110 4.91 -1.17 -8.83
CA ALA A 110 3.74 -1.94 -9.25
C ALA A 110 4.24 -3.25 -9.88
N PRO A 111 3.74 -4.43 -9.47
CA PRO A 111 4.12 -5.67 -10.13
C PRO A 111 3.66 -5.63 -11.58
N SER A 112 4.56 -6.04 -12.46
CA SER A 112 4.33 -6.28 -13.88
C SER A 112 3.18 -7.25 -14.14
N ASN A 113 2.37 -6.91 -15.14
CA ASN A 113 1.34 -7.68 -15.85
C ASN A 113 1.39 -9.22 -15.69
N GLY A 114 0.29 -9.80 -15.21
CA GLY A 114 -0.04 -11.23 -15.33
C GLY A 114 -0.40 -11.96 -14.03
N GLY A 115 -0.03 -11.42 -12.86
CA GLY A 115 -0.29 -12.03 -11.55
C GLY A 115 -1.63 -11.61 -10.94
N ASP A 116 -2.15 -12.44 -10.03
CA ASP A 116 -3.33 -12.09 -9.21
C ASP A 116 -3.04 -10.83 -8.37
N ALA A 117 -3.72 -9.73 -8.67
CA ALA A 117 -3.51 -8.44 -8.03
C ALA A 117 -3.76 -8.48 -6.50
N PHE A 118 -4.69 -9.33 -6.05
CA PHE A 118 -4.97 -9.52 -4.63
C PHE A 118 -3.83 -10.26 -3.93
N ALA A 119 -3.34 -11.36 -4.53
CA ALA A 119 -2.20 -12.09 -4.02
C ALA A 119 -0.96 -11.18 -3.94
N GLY A 120 -0.68 -10.40 -4.99
CA GLY A 120 0.41 -9.44 -4.98
C GLY A 120 0.22 -8.35 -3.89
N ALA A 121 -1.01 -7.92 -3.61
CA ALA A 121 -1.27 -6.99 -2.51
C ALA A 121 -1.01 -7.64 -1.15
N SER A 122 -1.43 -8.89 -0.95
CA SER A 122 -1.12 -9.68 0.25
C SER A 122 0.39 -9.76 0.49
N GLU A 123 1.16 -10.12 -0.54
CA GLU A 123 2.62 -10.22 -0.46
C GLU A 123 3.27 -8.89 -0.06
N ARG A 124 2.86 -7.78 -0.68
CA ARG A 124 3.43 -6.46 -0.36
C ARG A 124 3.08 -5.99 1.05
N ILE A 125 1.88 -6.29 1.55
CA ILE A 125 1.47 -6.01 2.93
C ILE A 125 2.37 -6.80 3.90
N VAL A 126 2.57 -8.09 3.65
CA VAL A 126 3.46 -8.94 4.45
C VAL A 126 4.89 -8.39 4.44
N ASP A 127 5.41 -8.01 3.26
CA ASP A 127 6.75 -7.44 3.12
C ASP A 127 6.92 -6.09 3.85
N ALA A 128 5.88 -5.25 3.89
CA ALA A 128 5.90 -4.00 4.64
C ALA A 128 5.92 -4.26 6.16
N ALA A 129 5.14 -5.24 6.63
CA ALA A 129 5.16 -5.67 8.03
C ALA A 129 6.53 -6.24 8.44
N ILE A 130 7.13 -7.10 7.60
CA ILE A 130 8.48 -7.64 7.82
C ILE A 130 9.53 -6.53 7.85
N ARG A 131 9.41 -5.49 7.01
CA ARG A 131 10.34 -4.36 7.02
C ARG A 131 10.13 -3.39 8.18
N PHE A 132 9.08 -3.59 8.98
CA PHE A 132 8.67 -2.70 10.07
C PHE A 132 8.52 -1.26 9.57
N ASP A 133 7.79 -1.12 8.46
CA ASP A 133 7.54 0.14 7.74
C ASP A 133 6.04 0.51 7.87
N PRO A 134 5.65 1.31 8.88
CA PRO A 134 4.25 1.67 9.12
C PRO A 134 3.63 2.42 7.95
N ASP A 135 4.34 3.40 7.39
CA ASP A 135 3.85 4.23 6.28
C ASP A 135 3.68 3.39 5.01
N GLY A 136 4.66 2.51 4.72
CA GLY A 136 4.58 1.58 3.60
C GLY A 136 3.44 0.58 3.76
N LEU A 137 3.21 0.07 4.97
CA LEU A 137 2.12 -0.85 5.27
C LEU A 137 0.75 -0.19 5.04
N GLU A 138 0.54 1.01 5.58
CA GLU A 138 -0.69 1.79 5.34
C GLU A 138 -0.91 2.06 3.85
N ALA A 139 0.15 2.42 3.12
CA ALA A 139 0.08 2.67 1.67
C ALA A 139 -0.27 1.41 0.86
N GLU A 140 0.21 0.22 1.25
CA GLU A 140 -0.16 -1.04 0.59
C GLU A 140 -1.60 -1.46 0.93
N VAL A 141 -2.03 -1.28 2.18
CA VAL A 141 -3.41 -1.53 2.58
C VAL A 141 -4.37 -0.61 1.81
N ASN A 142 -4.10 0.69 1.74
CA ASN A 142 -4.91 1.64 0.98
C ASN A 142 -4.97 1.30 -0.52
N ARG A 143 -3.87 0.82 -1.09
CA ARG A 143 -3.87 0.32 -2.47
C ARG A 143 -4.72 -0.93 -2.65
N ALA A 144 -4.67 -1.86 -1.70
CA ALA A 144 -5.51 -3.06 -1.72
C ALA A 144 -6.99 -2.72 -1.67
N LEU A 145 -7.39 -1.66 -0.96
CA LEU A 145 -8.78 -1.20 -0.91
C LEU A 145 -9.36 -0.79 -2.26
N SER A 146 -8.52 -0.45 -3.23
CA SER A 146 -8.94 -0.08 -4.58
C SER A 146 -9.17 -1.28 -5.51
N LEU A 147 -8.92 -2.52 -5.05
CA LEU A 147 -8.97 -3.71 -5.91
C LEU A 147 -10.37 -4.29 -6.09
N GLY A 148 -11.34 -3.98 -5.24
CA GLY A 148 -12.70 -4.51 -5.40
C GLY A 148 -13.59 -4.41 -4.16
N PRO A 149 -14.63 -5.25 -4.06
CA PRO A 149 -15.53 -5.28 -2.92
C PRO A 149 -14.81 -5.67 -1.62
N ALA A 150 -15.28 -5.13 -0.49
CA ALA A 150 -14.67 -5.35 0.83
C ALA A 150 -14.52 -6.84 1.20
N VAL A 151 -15.53 -7.68 0.91
CA VAL A 151 -15.48 -9.12 1.16
C VAL A 151 -14.37 -9.80 0.33
N THR A 152 -14.21 -9.42 -0.95
CA THR A 152 -13.16 -9.95 -1.83
C THR A 152 -11.77 -9.50 -1.38
N ILE A 153 -11.63 -8.23 -0.95
CA ILE A 153 -10.38 -7.68 -0.40
C ILE A 153 -9.96 -8.46 0.85
N PHE A 154 -10.90 -8.75 1.75
CA PHE A 154 -10.61 -9.58 2.92
C PHE A 154 -10.18 -11.00 2.52
N GLU A 155 -11.01 -11.70 1.74
CA GLU A 155 -10.80 -13.12 1.40
C GLU A 155 -9.51 -13.38 0.61
N ARG A 156 -9.06 -12.42 -0.21
CA ARG A 156 -7.96 -12.63 -1.15
C ARG A 156 -6.69 -11.82 -0.86
N ALA A 157 -6.76 -10.81 0.03
CA ALA A 157 -5.60 -9.99 0.36
C ALA A 157 -5.38 -9.84 1.86
N LEU A 158 -6.30 -9.22 2.61
CA LEU A 158 -6.06 -8.89 4.02
C LEU A 158 -6.06 -10.13 4.93
N GLY A 159 -6.98 -11.08 4.72
CA GLY A 159 -7.04 -12.34 5.45
C GLY A 159 -5.76 -13.19 5.25
N PRO A 160 -5.38 -13.51 4.00
CA PRO A 160 -4.13 -14.21 3.72
C PRO A 160 -2.88 -13.51 4.27
N ALA A 161 -2.84 -12.17 4.26
CA ALA A 161 -1.75 -11.42 4.86
C ALA A 161 -1.69 -11.59 6.39
N LEU A 162 -2.82 -11.52 7.09
CA LEU A 162 -2.90 -11.75 8.54
C LEU A 162 -2.44 -13.17 8.92
N GLU A 163 -2.94 -14.19 8.20
CA GLU A 163 -2.53 -15.58 8.41
C GLU A 163 -1.03 -15.73 8.23
N ARG A 164 -0.48 -15.18 7.14
CA ARG A 164 0.95 -15.28 6.85
C ARG A 164 1.82 -14.58 7.89
N ILE A 165 1.39 -13.42 8.39
CA ILE A 165 2.10 -12.67 9.44
C ILE A 165 2.07 -13.46 10.76
N GLY A 166 0.92 -14.06 11.10
CA GLY A 166 0.79 -14.97 12.24
C GLY A 166 1.75 -16.16 12.16
N ASP A 167 1.83 -16.82 11.00
CA ASP A 167 2.78 -17.91 10.76
C ASP A 167 4.23 -17.47 10.94
N LEU A 168 4.62 -16.33 10.37
CA LEU A 168 5.98 -15.80 10.48
C LEU A 168 6.35 -15.48 11.93
N TRP A 169 5.39 -15.00 12.72
CA TRP A 169 5.60 -14.75 14.14
C TRP A 169 5.74 -16.06 14.92
N HIS A 170 4.88 -17.04 14.67
CA HIS A 170 4.93 -18.35 15.31
C HIS A 170 6.24 -19.10 14.99
N GLU A 171 6.75 -18.93 13.77
CA GLU A 171 8.06 -19.44 13.33
C GLU A 171 9.26 -18.65 13.91
N GLY A 172 9.02 -17.55 14.62
CA GLY A 172 10.07 -16.67 15.18
C GLY A 172 10.84 -15.86 14.14
N LYS A 173 10.29 -15.69 12.91
CA LYS A 173 10.91 -14.94 11.82
C LYS A 173 10.64 -13.44 11.88
N ILE A 174 9.56 -13.03 12.54
CA ILE A 174 9.28 -11.64 12.87
C ILE A 174 9.08 -11.48 14.37
N THR A 175 9.31 -10.27 14.85
CA THR A 175 9.10 -9.87 16.24
C THR A 175 7.62 -9.68 16.55
N VAL A 176 7.30 -9.72 17.84
CA VAL A 176 6.00 -9.32 18.38
C VAL A 176 5.63 -7.90 17.89
N ALA A 177 6.57 -6.95 17.88
CA ALA A 177 6.28 -5.58 17.43
C ALA A 177 5.82 -5.49 15.96
N GLN A 178 6.43 -6.29 15.06
CA GLN A 178 6.06 -6.33 13.64
C GLN A 178 4.67 -6.92 13.43
N GLU A 179 4.34 -7.99 14.14
CA GLU A 179 2.99 -8.56 14.15
C GLU A 179 1.97 -7.54 14.68
N HIS A 180 2.24 -6.92 15.84
CA HIS A 180 1.35 -5.93 16.45
C HIS A 180 1.06 -4.75 15.51
N LEU A 181 2.09 -4.23 14.83
CA LEU A 181 1.93 -3.16 13.84
C LEU A 181 0.94 -3.60 12.75
N ALA A 182 1.14 -4.80 12.19
CA ALA A 182 0.28 -5.33 11.14
C ALA A 182 -1.16 -5.52 11.61
N SER A 183 -1.36 -6.19 12.74
CA SER A 183 -2.68 -6.46 13.29
C SER A 183 -3.44 -5.18 13.66
N GLN A 184 -2.74 -4.14 14.11
CA GLN A 184 -3.36 -2.83 14.39
C GLN A 184 -3.84 -2.15 13.10
N VAL A 185 -2.98 -2.04 12.09
CA VAL A 185 -3.32 -1.38 10.83
C VAL A 185 -4.44 -2.15 10.11
N LEU A 186 -4.26 -3.46 9.91
CA LEU A 186 -5.25 -4.28 9.22
C LEU A 186 -6.56 -4.37 10.00
N GLY A 187 -6.51 -4.48 11.33
CA GLY A 187 -7.70 -4.50 12.17
C GLY A 187 -8.51 -3.22 12.10
N ALA A 188 -7.85 -2.05 12.14
CA ALA A 188 -8.52 -0.75 11.96
C ALA A 188 -9.19 -0.65 10.59
N THR A 189 -8.50 -1.09 9.53
CA THR A 189 -9.06 -1.13 8.17
C THR A 189 -10.26 -2.07 8.06
N LEU A 190 -10.19 -3.28 8.62
CA LEU A 190 -11.29 -4.24 8.55
C LEU A 190 -12.54 -3.74 9.28
N LEU A 191 -12.37 -3.11 10.45
CA LEU A 191 -13.47 -2.48 11.16
C LEU A 191 -14.09 -1.33 10.34
N HIS A 192 -13.26 -0.53 9.68
CA HIS A 192 -13.74 0.54 8.80
C HIS A 192 -14.54 -0.02 7.61
N LEU A 193 -14.01 -1.04 6.92
CA LEU A 193 -14.70 -1.72 5.83
C LEU A 193 -16.03 -2.32 6.28
N LEU A 194 -16.06 -2.97 7.45
CA LEU A 194 -17.28 -3.57 7.99
C LEU A 194 -18.37 -2.51 8.24
N ARG A 195 -17.99 -1.32 8.74
CA ARG A 195 -18.93 -0.20 8.94
C ARG A 195 -19.49 0.32 7.62
N LEU A 196 -18.66 0.43 6.59
CA LEU A 196 -19.09 0.87 5.25
C LEU A 196 -19.96 -0.18 4.53
N ALA A 197 -19.72 -1.47 4.79
CA ALA A 197 -20.45 -2.56 4.16
C ALA A 197 -21.84 -2.82 4.76
N GLN A 198 -22.18 -2.21 5.89
CA GLN A 198 -23.46 -2.45 6.56
C GLN A 198 -24.64 -2.16 5.64
N PRO A 199 -25.56 -3.13 5.43
CA PRO A 199 -26.76 -2.86 4.66
C PRO A 199 -27.71 -1.90 5.40
N GLY A 200 -28.63 -1.29 4.65
CA GLY A 200 -29.64 -0.37 5.17
C GLY A 200 -30.57 -1.00 6.23
N GLU A 201 -31.41 -0.17 6.85
CA GLU A 201 -32.11 -0.46 8.11
C GLU A 201 -33.01 -1.73 8.12
N SER A 202 -33.39 -2.26 6.95
CA SER A 202 -34.29 -3.42 6.81
C SER A 202 -33.59 -4.80 6.86
N GLY A 203 -32.28 -4.86 7.10
CA GLY A 203 -31.52 -6.12 7.14
C GLY A 203 -31.74 -6.95 8.42
N ARG A 204 -31.76 -8.29 8.28
CA ARG A 204 -31.74 -9.23 9.42
C ARG A 204 -30.43 -9.04 10.19
N ARG A 205 -30.48 -9.09 11.52
CA ARG A 205 -29.31 -8.87 12.38
C ARG A 205 -28.63 -10.18 12.75
N VAL A 206 -27.30 -10.17 12.79
CA VAL A 206 -26.45 -11.27 13.26
C VAL A 206 -25.53 -10.73 14.34
N LEU A 207 -25.38 -11.46 15.44
CA LEU A 207 -24.36 -11.16 16.45
C LEU A 207 -23.14 -12.03 16.19
N LEU A 208 -21.98 -11.40 16.07
CA LEU A 208 -20.69 -12.08 15.98
C LEU A 208 -19.96 -11.90 17.32
N ALA A 209 -19.50 -13.01 17.90
CA ALA A 209 -18.81 -13.01 19.18
C ALA A 209 -17.71 -14.07 19.18
N ALA A 210 -16.63 -13.78 19.89
CA ALA A 210 -15.60 -14.75 20.25
C ALA A 210 -15.80 -15.20 21.71
N PHE A 211 -15.07 -16.23 22.13
CA PHE A 211 -15.01 -16.59 23.55
C PHE A 211 -14.34 -15.47 24.36
N ALA A 212 -14.60 -15.43 25.67
CA ALA A 212 -14.14 -14.34 26.53
C ALA A 212 -12.61 -14.25 26.64
N ASP A 213 -11.92 -15.36 26.41
CA ASP A 213 -10.47 -15.52 26.43
C ASP A 213 -9.83 -15.55 25.03
N GLU A 214 -10.62 -15.34 23.98
CA GLU A 214 -10.16 -15.39 22.59
C GLU A 214 -9.80 -13.98 22.08
N ASP A 215 -8.50 -13.75 21.89
CA ASP A 215 -7.95 -12.51 21.37
C ASP A 215 -7.98 -12.43 19.82
N HIS A 216 -8.19 -13.55 19.12
CA HIS A 216 -8.19 -13.63 17.65
C HIS A 216 -9.52 -13.18 17.02
N VAL A 217 -9.88 -11.91 17.26
CA VAL A 217 -11.16 -11.34 16.82
C VAL A 217 -11.17 -10.82 15.39
N LEU A 218 -10.00 -10.64 14.74
CA LEU A 218 -9.92 -10.06 13.39
C LEU A 218 -10.66 -10.90 12.33
N GLY A 219 -10.68 -12.23 12.49
CA GLY A 219 -11.44 -13.13 11.63
C GLY A 219 -12.96 -12.88 11.68
N LEU A 220 -13.48 -12.40 12.82
CA LEU A 220 -14.91 -12.05 12.94
C LEU A 220 -15.28 -10.89 12.02
N PHE A 221 -14.39 -9.94 11.77
CA PHE A 221 -14.68 -8.86 10.82
C PHE A 221 -14.84 -9.39 9.39
N GLY A 222 -14.02 -10.37 9.01
CA GLY A 222 -14.17 -11.09 7.74
C GLY A 222 -15.50 -11.80 7.60
N ILE A 223 -15.91 -12.53 8.64
CA ILE A 223 -17.23 -13.16 8.71
C ILE A 223 -18.35 -12.11 8.62
N GLY A 224 -18.20 -10.97 9.31
CA GLY A 224 -19.13 -9.84 9.24
C GLY A 224 -19.26 -9.27 7.83
N LEU A 225 -18.15 -9.10 7.11
CA LEU A 225 -18.15 -8.65 5.72
C LEU A 225 -18.89 -9.63 4.81
N ARG A 226 -18.75 -10.94 5.04
CA ARG A 226 -19.49 -11.97 4.31
C ARG A 226 -20.99 -11.92 4.59
N PHE A 227 -21.38 -11.72 5.85
CA PHE A 227 -22.79 -11.53 6.22
C PHE A 227 -23.39 -10.28 5.60
N CYS A 228 -22.64 -9.17 5.57
CA CYS A 228 -23.05 -7.94 4.89
C CYS A 228 -23.29 -8.18 3.39
N ALA A 229 -22.41 -8.96 2.73
CA ALA A 229 -22.59 -9.33 1.33
C ALA A 229 -23.84 -10.21 1.07
N TRP A 230 -24.34 -10.90 2.10
CA TRP A 230 -25.61 -11.63 2.09
C TRP A 230 -26.81 -10.78 2.57
N GLY A 231 -26.62 -9.49 2.84
CA GLY A 231 -27.69 -8.57 3.27
C GLY A 231 -28.02 -8.60 4.76
N PHE A 232 -27.19 -9.22 5.59
CA PHE A 232 -27.33 -9.17 7.05
C PHE A 232 -26.59 -7.95 7.63
N ARG A 233 -27.11 -7.40 8.72
CA ARG A 233 -26.42 -6.41 9.55
C ARG A 233 -25.70 -7.11 10.70
N SER A 234 -24.47 -6.71 10.98
CA SER A 234 -23.60 -7.33 12.01
C SER A 234 -23.14 -6.31 13.04
#